data_AF-A0A454TIK8-F1
#
_entry.id   AF-A0A454TIK8-F1
#
_cell.length_a   1.000
_cell.length_b   1.000
_cell.length_c   1.000
_cell.angle_alpha   90.00
_cell.angle_beta   90.00
_cell.angle_gamma   90.00
#
_symmetry.space_group_name_H-M   'P 1'
#
loop_
_entity.id
_entity.type
_entity.pdbx_description
1 polymer ?
#
loop_
_entity_poly.entity_id
_entity_poly.type
_entity_poly.pdbx_seq_one_letter_code
_entity_poly.pdbx_strand_id
1 'polypeptide(L)'
;MKFELRPKPGVQPQEMPETLQKRLTAALQGDNDEALRQVLGEASTFAHPDTTVVDRGDKKPGATRLLRSLEHLSVPPDVPVTSYGDQASDVKQLQTLAEQGRHVDGGIVNPQRGDVGQKIDVVGIPTRVLRSMEAL
;
A
#
# COMPACT_ATOMS: atom_id res chain seq x y z
N MET A 1 -13.51 31.41 9.43
CA MET A 1 -13.42 30.32 10.42
C MET A 1 -11.97 29.83 10.44
N LYS A 2 -11.26 29.99 11.56
CA LYS A 2 -9.93 29.39 11.76
C LYS A 2 -10.15 27.99 12.32
N PHE A 3 -9.70 26.96 11.61
CA PHE A 3 -9.65 25.60 12.16
C PHE A 3 -8.42 25.53 13.06
N GLU A 4 -8.62 25.65 14.38
CA GLU A 4 -7.58 25.29 15.35
C GLU A 4 -7.53 23.76 15.46
N LEU A 5 -6.54 23.16 14.81
CA LEU A 5 -6.14 21.79 15.05
C LEU A 5 -5.53 21.72 16.45
N ARG A 6 -6.27 21.18 17.42
CA ARG A 6 -5.70 20.85 18.74
C ARG A 6 -4.91 19.55 18.62
N PRO A 7 -3.59 19.53 18.93
CA PRO A 7 -2.83 18.29 19.00
C PRO A 7 -3.32 17.43 20.17
N LYS A 8 -3.26 16.10 20.03
CA LYS A 8 -3.55 15.21 21.17
C LYS A 8 -2.45 15.34 22.24
N PRO A 9 -2.77 15.13 23.54
CA PRO A 9 -1.77 15.20 24.59
C PRO A 9 -0.80 14.00 24.47
N GLY A 10 0.49 14.26 24.29
CA GLY A 10 1.54 13.24 24.45
C GLY A 10 2.65 13.19 23.39
N VAL A 11 2.52 13.88 22.25
CA VAL A 11 3.57 13.91 21.22
C VAL A 11 3.92 15.37 20.91
N GLN A 12 5.08 15.81 21.39
CA GLN A 12 5.58 17.13 21.01
C GLN A 12 5.95 17.12 19.52
N PRO A 13 5.58 18.13 18.73
CA PRO A 13 6.05 18.26 17.36
C PRO A 13 7.58 18.31 17.38
N GLN A 14 8.23 17.27 16.88
CA GLN A 14 9.68 17.26 16.75
C GLN A 14 10.06 18.08 15.52
N GLU A 15 10.92 19.08 15.69
CA GLU A 15 11.42 19.85 14.56
C GLU A 15 12.21 18.94 13.61
N MET A 16 11.98 19.12 12.31
CA MET A 16 12.71 18.37 11.28
C MET A 16 14.21 18.72 11.36
N PRO A 17 15.12 17.73 11.42
CA PRO A 17 16.57 18.00 11.45
C PRO A 17 17.02 18.85 10.25
N GLU A 18 17.88 19.85 10.48
CA GLU A 18 18.37 20.74 9.41
C GLU A 18 19.04 19.98 8.26
N THR A 19 19.70 18.87 8.56
CA THR A 19 20.32 17.99 7.56
C THR A 19 19.29 17.41 6.60
N LEU A 20 18.11 17.06 7.11
CA LEU A 20 16.99 16.56 6.31
C LEU A 20 16.32 17.69 5.51
N GLN A 21 16.18 18.88 6.09
CA GLN A 21 15.67 20.06 5.37
C GLN A 21 16.55 20.43 4.16
N LYS A 22 17.88 20.41 4.33
CA LYS A 22 18.84 20.68 3.24
C LYS A 22 18.75 19.62 2.13
N ARG A 23 18.66 18.35 2.51
CA ARG A 23 18.46 17.24 1.55
C ARG A 23 17.15 17.36 0.79
N LEU A 24 16.05 17.75 1.46
CA LEU A 24 14.75 17.93 0.83
C LEU A 24 14.78 19.09 -0.18
N THR A 25 15.41 20.19 0.19
CA THR A 25 15.57 21.35 -0.68
C THR A 25 16.39 21.01 -1.93
N ALA A 26 17.51 20.30 -1.75
CA ALA A 26 18.34 19.85 -2.86
C ALA A 26 17.61 18.86 -3.77
N ALA A 27 16.83 17.94 -3.20
CA ALA A 27 16.07 16.95 -3.96
C ALA A 27 14.90 17.58 -4.74
N LEU A 28 14.26 18.64 -4.21
CA LEU A 28 13.21 19.40 -4.91
C LEU A 28 13.75 20.21 -6.09
N GLN A 29 15.04 20.55 -6.08
CA GLN A 29 15.72 21.31 -7.13
C GLN A 29 16.35 20.42 -8.20
N GLY A 30 16.40 19.10 -7.99
CA GLY A 30 16.97 18.14 -8.92
C GLY A 30 15.91 17.36 -9.69
N ASP A 31 16.33 16.74 -10.80
CA ASP A 31 15.44 15.95 -11.68
C ASP A 31 15.36 14.46 -11.29
N ASN A 32 15.82 14.08 -10.08
CA ASN A 32 15.83 12.71 -9.63
C ASN A 32 14.62 12.40 -8.73
N ASP A 33 13.54 11.97 -9.38
CA ASP A 33 12.27 11.60 -8.73
C ASP A 33 12.44 10.53 -7.63
N GLU A 34 13.37 9.59 -7.80
CA GLU A 34 13.59 8.52 -6.82
C GLU A 34 14.27 9.06 -5.55
N ALA A 35 15.27 9.92 -5.72
CA ALA A 35 15.91 10.62 -4.61
C ALA A 35 14.93 11.56 -3.89
N LEU A 36 14.07 12.25 -4.65
CA LEU A 36 13.01 13.09 -4.10
C LEU A 36 12.00 12.27 -3.29
N ARG A 37 11.56 11.12 -3.80
CA ARG A 37 10.66 10.20 -3.09
C ARG A 37 11.26 9.70 -1.78
N GLN A 38 12.53 9.33 -1.79
CA GLN A 38 13.23 8.85 -0.59
C GLN A 38 13.26 9.93 0.51
N VAL A 39 13.65 11.15 0.14
CA VAL A 39 13.76 12.26 1.11
C VAL A 39 12.38 12.74 1.59
N LEU A 40 11.36 12.74 0.72
CA LEU A 40 9.98 12.99 1.11
C LEU A 40 9.41 11.91 2.05
N GLY A 41 9.90 10.68 1.96
CA GLY A 41 9.60 9.61 2.90
C GLY A 41 10.10 9.96 4.30
N GLU A 42 11.38 10.29 4.42
CA GLU A 42 12.02 10.67 5.69
C GLU A 42 11.40 11.94 6.29
N ALA A 43 11.10 12.95 5.47
CA ALA A 43 10.51 14.21 5.91
C ALA A 43 9.06 14.06 6.42
N SER A 44 8.33 13.06 5.93
CA SER A 44 6.90 12.92 6.22
C SER A 44 6.58 12.63 7.69
N THR A 45 7.49 11.95 8.41
CA THR A 45 7.39 11.67 9.85
C THR A 45 7.35 12.94 10.70
N PHE A 46 7.93 14.04 10.21
CA PHE A 46 7.97 15.32 10.92
C PHE A 46 6.83 16.27 10.52
N ALA A 47 6.23 16.08 9.35
CA ALA A 47 5.18 16.96 8.84
C ALA A 47 3.79 16.66 9.45
N HIS A 48 3.54 15.41 9.82
CA HIS A 48 2.27 14.97 10.41
C HIS A 48 2.50 13.95 11.53
N PRO A 49 2.93 14.37 12.74
CA PRO A 49 3.15 13.47 13.86
C PRO A 49 1.86 12.84 14.40
N ASP A 50 0.69 13.42 14.07
CA ASP A 50 -0.63 13.08 14.61
C ASP A 50 -1.62 12.50 13.59
N THR A 51 -1.19 12.26 12.34
CA THR A 51 -1.94 11.32 11.50
C THR A 51 -1.45 9.94 11.87
N THR A 52 -2.35 8.98 12.01
CA THR A 52 -2.00 7.58 11.82
C THR A 52 -1.34 7.51 10.45
N VAL A 53 -0.02 7.61 10.44
CA VAL A 53 0.79 7.32 9.28
C VAL A 53 0.51 5.84 9.08
N VAL A 54 -0.48 5.54 8.24
CA VAL A 54 -0.44 4.33 7.44
C VAL A 54 0.92 4.44 6.80
N ASP A 55 1.87 3.68 7.35
CA ASP A 55 3.28 3.77 7.04
C ASP A 55 3.37 3.85 5.53
N ARG A 56 4.13 4.78 4.93
CA ARG A 56 4.17 4.84 3.45
C ARG A 56 4.72 3.54 2.84
N GLY A 57 5.30 2.65 3.67
CA GLY A 57 5.61 1.25 3.36
C GLY A 57 4.42 0.27 3.34
N ASP A 58 3.23 0.65 3.82
CA ASP A 58 1.95 -0.09 3.76
C ASP A 58 1.20 0.15 2.44
N LYS A 59 1.88 0.70 1.42
CA LYS A 59 1.31 0.73 0.06
C LYS A 59 1.45 -0.65 -0.56
N LYS A 60 0.38 -1.12 -1.22
CA LYS A 60 0.49 -2.28 -2.12
C LYS A 60 1.65 -2.04 -3.10
N PRO A 61 2.50 -3.03 -3.36
CA PRO A 61 2.30 -4.46 -3.06
C PRO A 61 2.81 -4.95 -1.70
N GLY A 62 3.19 -4.08 -0.75
CA GLY A 62 3.68 -4.52 0.57
C GLY A 62 2.64 -5.36 1.33
N ALA A 63 3.04 -6.56 1.77
CA ALA A 63 2.15 -7.53 2.43
C ALA A 63 1.89 -7.24 3.92
N THR A 64 2.63 -6.31 4.54
CA THR A 64 2.54 -6.00 5.99
C THR A 64 1.10 -5.70 6.43
N ARG A 65 0.40 -4.83 5.69
CA ARG A 65 -1.00 -4.49 5.98
C ARG A 65 -1.94 -5.69 5.84
N LEU A 66 -1.71 -6.54 4.83
CA LEU A 66 -2.51 -7.74 4.60
C LEU A 66 -2.32 -8.75 5.75
N LEU A 67 -1.07 -9.04 6.11
CA LEU A 67 -0.73 -9.96 7.21
C LEU A 67 -1.35 -9.50 8.53
N ARG A 68 -1.22 -8.22 8.87
CA ARG A 68 -1.85 -7.64 10.07
C ARG A 68 -3.38 -7.76 10.02
N SER A 69 -3.99 -7.57 8.86
CA SER A 69 -5.44 -7.68 8.70
C SER A 69 -5.91 -9.12 8.92
N LEU A 70 -5.18 -10.11 8.37
CA LEU A 70 -5.48 -11.52 8.55
C LEU A 70 -5.32 -11.96 10.01
N GLU A 71 -4.28 -11.49 10.68
CA GLU A 71 -4.05 -11.72 12.11
C GLU A 71 -5.18 -11.13 12.96
N HIS A 72 -5.55 -9.87 12.71
CA HIS A 72 -6.64 -9.20 13.43
C HIS A 72 -7.98 -9.93 13.25
N LEU A 73 -8.25 -10.42 12.04
CA LEU A 73 -9.45 -11.19 11.72
C LEU A 73 -9.36 -12.65 12.17
N SER A 74 -8.24 -13.06 12.78
CA SER A 74 -7.96 -14.45 13.19
C SER A 74 -8.16 -15.45 12.07
N VAL A 75 -7.80 -15.08 10.83
CA VAL A 75 -7.95 -15.97 9.67
C VAL A 75 -6.85 -17.04 9.73
N PRO A 76 -7.22 -18.34 9.82
CA PRO A 76 -6.24 -19.43 9.87
C PRO A 76 -5.37 -19.49 8.61
N PRO A 77 -4.12 -20.00 8.70
CA PRO A 77 -3.18 -20.04 7.57
C PRO A 77 -3.59 -21.00 6.44
N ASP A 78 -4.41 -22.01 6.74
CA ASP A 78 -4.93 -22.99 5.79
C ASP A 78 -6.14 -22.50 4.99
N VAL A 79 -6.80 -21.41 5.44
CA VAL A 79 -7.93 -20.83 4.73
C VAL A 79 -7.45 -20.14 3.44
N PRO A 80 -7.98 -20.50 2.26
CA PRO A 80 -7.70 -19.81 1.01
C PRO A 80 -7.99 -18.31 1.07
N VAL A 81 -7.18 -17.50 0.38
CA VAL A 81 -7.40 -16.05 0.28
C VAL A 81 -7.52 -15.63 -1.18
N THR A 82 -8.64 -14.98 -1.52
CA THR A 82 -8.81 -14.35 -2.83
C THR A 82 -8.77 -12.83 -2.68
N SER A 83 -7.95 -12.16 -3.49
CA SER A 83 -7.89 -10.69 -3.53
C SER A 83 -8.61 -10.16 -4.75
N TYR A 84 -9.60 -9.29 -4.53
CA TYR A 84 -10.28 -8.54 -5.58
C TYR A 84 -9.82 -7.08 -5.59
N GLY A 85 -9.49 -6.57 -6.77
CA GLY A 85 -9.13 -5.16 -6.99
C GLY A 85 -9.28 -4.78 -8.46
N ASP A 86 -9.02 -3.52 -8.81
CA ASP A 86 -9.13 -3.04 -10.19
C ASP A 86 -7.79 -3.14 -10.96
N GLN A 87 -6.69 -3.43 -10.26
CA GLN A 87 -5.35 -3.48 -10.81
C GLN A 87 -4.56 -4.73 -10.41
N ALA A 88 -3.48 -5.02 -11.15
CA ALA A 88 -2.59 -6.13 -10.83
C ALA A 88 -1.84 -5.94 -9.49
N SER A 89 -1.58 -4.70 -9.08
CA SER A 89 -0.97 -4.37 -7.77
C SER A 89 -1.83 -4.88 -6.60
N ASP A 90 -3.15 -4.95 -6.77
CA ASP A 90 -4.07 -5.50 -5.79
C ASP A 90 -3.97 -7.02 -5.66
N VAL A 91 -3.51 -7.71 -6.69
CA VAL A 91 -3.25 -9.15 -6.61
C VAL A 91 -1.83 -9.40 -6.12
N LYS A 92 -0.85 -8.61 -6.56
CA LYS A 92 0.56 -8.73 -6.15
C LYS A 92 0.77 -8.67 -4.63
N GLN A 93 -0.12 -8.01 -3.88
CA GLN A 93 -0.05 -8.00 -2.40
C GLN A 93 -0.15 -9.40 -1.77
N LEU A 94 -0.71 -10.38 -2.49
CA LEU A 94 -0.82 -11.77 -2.05
C LEU A 94 0.47 -12.57 -2.22
N GLN A 95 1.50 -12.01 -2.90
CA GLN A 95 2.73 -12.74 -3.22
C GLN A 95 3.39 -13.35 -1.98
N THR A 96 3.49 -12.59 -0.88
CA THR A 96 4.07 -13.10 0.37
C THR A 96 3.28 -14.28 0.94
N LEU A 97 1.96 -14.34 0.75
CA LEU A 97 1.15 -15.50 1.18
C LEU A 97 1.41 -16.70 0.27
N ALA A 98 1.52 -16.48 -1.04
CA ALA A 98 1.86 -17.53 -1.99
C ALA A 98 3.25 -18.14 -1.68
N GLU A 99 4.24 -17.31 -1.36
CA GLU A 99 5.60 -17.71 -0.96
C GLU A 99 5.59 -18.52 0.35
N GLN A 100 4.63 -18.30 1.23
CA GLN A 100 4.39 -19.10 2.44
C GLN A 100 3.64 -20.41 2.18
N GLY A 101 3.32 -20.73 0.92
CA GLY A 101 2.61 -21.94 0.52
C GLY A 101 1.10 -21.87 0.75
N ARG A 102 0.55 -20.69 1.07
CA ARG A 102 -0.89 -20.51 1.24
C ARG A 102 -1.59 -20.51 -0.11
N HIS A 103 -2.76 -21.15 -0.20
CA HIS A 103 -3.57 -21.10 -1.41
C HIS A 103 -4.14 -19.69 -1.60
N VAL A 104 -3.83 -19.08 -2.75
CA VAL A 104 -4.25 -17.73 -3.09
C VAL A 104 -4.74 -17.62 -4.52
N ASP A 105 -5.74 -16.77 -4.73
CA ASP A 105 -6.31 -16.44 -6.04
C ASP A 105 -6.47 -14.92 -6.21
N GLY A 106 -6.46 -14.47 -7.46
CA GLY A 106 -6.70 -13.07 -7.84
C GLY A 106 -8.01 -12.86 -8.59
N GLY A 107 -8.60 -11.69 -8.39
CA GLY A 107 -9.66 -11.17 -9.24
C GLY A 107 -9.40 -9.71 -9.59
N ILE A 108 -9.31 -9.41 -10.89
CA ILE A 108 -9.22 -8.04 -11.39
C ILE A 108 -10.57 -7.63 -11.95
N VAL A 109 -11.26 -6.71 -11.26
CA VAL A 109 -12.55 -6.18 -11.68
C VAL A 109 -12.33 -4.86 -12.39
N ASN A 110 -12.21 -4.92 -13.71
CA ASN A 110 -11.97 -3.75 -14.52
C ASN A 110 -12.58 -3.91 -15.92
N PRO A 111 -13.76 -3.30 -16.18
CA PRO A 111 -14.47 -3.46 -17.44
C PRO A 111 -13.76 -2.82 -18.64
N GLN A 112 -12.76 -1.96 -18.41
CA GLN A 112 -12.02 -1.26 -19.46
C GLN A 112 -10.87 -2.10 -20.02
N ARG A 113 -10.50 -3.21 -19.37
CA ARG A 113 -9.43 -4.07 -19.86
C ARG A 113 -9.87 -4.88 -21.07
N GLY A 114 -8.97 -5.05 -22.04
CA GLY A 114 -9.21 -5.86 -23.24
C GLY A 114 -9.23 -7.38 -22.99
N ASP A 115 -8.76 -7.82 -21.82
CA ASP A 115 -8.65 -9.24 -21.43
C ASP A 115 -9.77 -9.68 -20.46
N VAL A 116 -10.86 -8.92 -20.34
CA VAL A 116 -12.04 -9.33 -19.58
C VAL A 116 -12.53 -10.72 -20.01
N GLY A 117 -12.80 -11.59 -19.03
CA GLY A 117 -13.19 -12.98 -19.23
C GLY A 117 -12.02 -13.97 -19.28
N GLN A 118 -10.78 -13.48 -19.33
CA GLN A 118 -9.60 -14.34 -19.33
C GLN A 118 -9.12 -14.69 -17.92
N LYS A 119 -8.36 -15.78 -17.84
CA LYS A 119 -7.50 -16.10 -16.70
C LYS A 119 -6.07 -15.72 -17.05
N ILE A 120 -5.44 -14.94 -16.20
CA ILE A 120 -4.06 -14.48 -16.34
C ILE A 120 -3.25 -14.91 -15.12
N ASP A 121 -1.93 -14.90 -15.26
CA ASP A 121 -1.01 -15.05 -14.14
C ASP A 121 -0.57 -13.66 -13.66
N VAL A 122 -0.66 -13.42 -12.36
CA VAL A 122 -0.09 -12.23 -11.73
C VAL A 122 0.93 -12.71 -10.70
N VAL A 123 2.22 -12.70 -11.07
CA VAL A 123 3.35 -13.10 -10.22
C VAL A 123 3.21 -14.51 -9.63
N GLY A 124 2.77 -15.48 -10.43
CA GLY A 124 2.52 -16.86 -10.00
C GLY A 124 1.15 -17.09 -9.36
N ILE A 125 0.29 -16.07 -9.32
CA ILE A 125 -1.05 -16.14 -8.72
C ILE A 125 -2.10 -16.25 -9.84
N PRO A 126 -2.87 -17.35 -9.90
CA PRO A 126 -3.99 -17.50 -10.83
C PRO A 126 -5.02 -16.38 -10.62
N THR A 127 -5.32 -15.63 -11.69
CA THR A 127 -6.14 -14.42 -11.59
C THR A 127 -7.22 -14.37 -12.67
N ARG A 128 -8.47 -14.11 -12.28
CA ARG A 128 -9.58 -13.91 -13.24
C ARG A 128 -9.77 -12.43 -13.53
N VAL A 129 -9.92 -12.04 -14.80
CA VAL A 129 -10.31 -10.67 -15.16
C VAL A 129 -11.82 -10.61 -15.38
N LEU A 130 -12.48 -9.75 -14.62
CA LEU A 130 -13.92 -9.65 -14.51
C LEU A 130 -14.40 -8.28 -14.96
N ARG A 131 -15.59 -8.25 -15.57
CA ARG A 131 -16.26 -7.01 -15.97
C ARG A 131 -16.80 -6.25 -14.76
N SER A 132 -17.37 -6.97 -13.79
CA SER A 132 -18.00 -6.45 -12.59
C SER A 132 -17.97 -7.50 -11.47
N MET A 133 -18.27 -7.08 -10.24
CA MET A 133 -18.43 -8.00 -9.10
C MET A 133 -19.63 -8.94 -9.24
N GLU A 134 -20.62 -8.58 -10.06
CA GLU A 134 -21.78 -9.45 -10.34
C GLU A 134 -21.42 -10.67 -11.19
N ALA A 135 -20.26 -10.64 -11.87
CA ALA A 135 -19.76 -11.73 -12.70
C ALA A 135 -18.90 -12.75 -11.91
N LEU A 136 -18.92 -12.69 -10.58
CA LEU A 136 -18.17 -13.58 -9.69
C LEU A 136 -18.75 -15.00 -9.64
#